data_AF-A0A966GL37-F1
#
_entry.id   AF-A0A966GL37-F1
#
_cell.length_a   1.000
_cell.length_b   1.000
_cell.length_c   1.000
_cell.angle_alpha   90.00
_cell.angle_beta   90.00
_cell.angle_gamma   90.00
#
_symmetry.space_group_name_H-M   'P 1'
#
loop_
_entity.id
_entity.type
_entity.pdbx_description
1 polymer ?
#
loop_
_entity_poly.entity_id
_entity_poly.type
_entity_poly.pdbx_seq_one_letter_code
_entity_poly.pdbx_strand_id
1 'polypeptide(L)'
;MSLRLVLPFMLLPFMLLSASPVAAVTFQDCTKVQMDYIAGAVKSAQKLSLRAAAAVGDSEDYARWFGTYSRGNAERVRRTLKSIDHALGSDQMRAVCARTGYSGCDYGTYANVIPDRPYNINLCEAFFRMPTLMSMVPGSEEHQSGTREGTLIHEMSHFSVVGATNDECYTRDVCTDMAAGDPRRAIINADSYQYFAEDTVRYLAPVVK
;
A
#
# COMPACT_ATOMS: atom_id res chain seq x y z
N MET A 1 15.78 -75.47 18.43
CA MET A 1 14.80 -74.92 17.46
C MET A 1 13.94 -73.89 18.18
N SER A 2 14.11 -72.60 17.86
CA SER A 2 13.12 -71.54 18.11
C SER A 2 13.59 -70.27 17.41
N LEU A 3 13.10 -70.08 16.19
CA LEU A 3 13.35 -68.90 15.36
C LEU A 3 12.26 -67.88 15.69
N ARG A 4 12.62 -66.74 16.30
CA ARG A 4 11.67 -65.64 16.56
C ARG A 4 11.65 -64.70 15.37
N LEU A 5 10.50 -64.66 14.70
CA LEU A 5 10.18 -63.78 13.58
C LEU A 5 9.89 -62.36 14.11
N VAL A 6 10.63 -61.35 13.64
CA VAL A 6 10.39 -59.94 13.97
C VAL A 6 9.65 -59.30 12.80
N LEU A 7 8.41 -58.87 13.03
CA LEU A 7 7.59 -58.15 12.05
C LEU A 7 7.97 -56.66 12.06
N PRO A 8 8.22 -56.00 10.91
CA PRO A 8 8.56 -54.59 10.89
C PRO A 8 7.29 -53.73 11.01
N PHE A 9 7.31 -52.81 11.98
CA PHE A 9 6.27 -51.81 12.20
C PHE A 9 6.34 -50.76 11.08
N MET A 10 5.37 -50.77 10.15
CA MET A 10 5.21 -49.69 9.16
C MET A 10 4.57 -48.48 9.85
N LEU A 11 5.37 -47.43 10.08
CA LEU A 11 4.90 -46.12 10.53
C LEU A 11 4.32 -45.34 9.35
N LEU A 12 3.03 -45.04 9.38
CA LEU A 12 2.42 -44.06 8.47
C LEU A 12 2.84 -42.64 8.89
N PRO A 13 3.29 -41.78 7.96
CA PRO A 13 3.66 -40.41 8.27
C PRO A 13 2.41 -39.54 8.44
N PHE A 14 2.25 -38.99 9.64
CA PHE A 14 1.27 -37.95 9.96
C PHE A 14 1.75 -36.64 9.34
N MET A 15 1.18 -36.21 8.21
CA MET A 15 1.46 -34.89 7.64
C MET A 15 0.85 -33.81 8.55
N LEU A 16 1.70 -33.19 9.37
CA LEU A 16 1.37 -31.97 10.10
C LEU A 16 1.23 -30.82 9.09
N LEU A 17 0.01 -30.36 8.86
CA LEU A 17 -0.25 -29.15 8.09
C LEU A 17 0.25 -27.95 8.90
N SER A 18 1.46 -27.48 8.60
CA SER A 18 2.02 -26.28 9.23
C SER A 18 1.27 -25.07 8.66
N ALA A 19 0.38 -24.46 9.45
CA ALA A 19 -0.14 -23.14 9.14
C ALA A 19 1.06 -22.17 9.19
N SER A 20 1.53 -21.73 8.02
CA SER A 20 2.58 -20.71 7.96
C SER A 20 2.04 -19.44 8.63
N PRO A 21 2.82 -18.75 9.48
CA PRO A 21 2.39 -17.49 10.03
C PRO A 21 2.10 -16.54 8.86
N VAL A 22 0.94 -15.90 8.90
CA VAL A 22 0.64 -14.79 7.98
C VAL A 22 1.74 -13.74 8.18
N ALA A 23 2.42 -13.37 7.11
CA ALA A 23 3.42 -12.30 7.12
C ALA A 23 2.82 -11.06 7.79
N ALA A 24 3.53 -10.53 8.79
CA ALA A 24 3.03 -9.44 9.62
C ALA A 24 4.03 -8.28 9.62
N VAL A 25 3.50 -7.07 9.44
CA VAL A 25 4.24 -5.82 9.65
C VAL A 25 4.85 -5.80 11.05
N THR A 26 6.11 -5.37 11.14
CA THR A 26 6.80 -5.13 12.42
C THR A 26 6.63 -3.68 12.84
N PHE A 27 6.67 -3.42 14.15
CA PHE A 27 6.39 -2.10 14.72
C PHE A 27 7.53 -1.61 15.58
N GLN A 28 7.82 -0.31 15.50
CA GLN A 28 8.76 0.37 16.37
C GLN A 28 8.13 1.64 16.95
N ASP A 29 8.28 1.85 18.26
CA ASP A 29 7.80 3.03 18.98
C ASP A 29 6.28 3.26 18.90
N CYS A 30 5.52 2.22 18.51
CA CYS A 30 4.07 2.27 18.37
C CYS A 30 3.35 1.81 19.64
N THR A 31 2.30 2.52 20.01
CA THR A 31 1.31 2.03 20.98
C THR A 31 0.48 0.91 20.37
N LYS A 32 -0.15 0.09 21.23
CA LYS A 32 -1.03 -1.00 20.76
C LYS A 32 -2.14 -0.52 19.81
N VAL A 33 -2.75 0.62 20.11
CA VAL A 33 -3.81 1.22 19.27
C VAL A 33 -3.25 1.62 17.90
N GLN A 34 -2.05 2.22 17.85
CA GLN A 34 -1.41 2.55 16.58
C GLN A 34 -1.08 1.29 15.78
N MET A 35 -0.58 0.23 16.43
CA MET A 35 -0.32 -1.06 15.77
C MET A 35 -1.60 -1.61 15.13
N ASP A 36 -2.74 -1.57 15.84
CA ASP A 36 -4.02 -2.04 15.31
C ASP A 36 -4.48 -1.21 14.09
N TYR A 37 -4.34 0.12 14.16
CA TYR A 37 -4.66 1.01 13.03
C TYR A 37 -3.78 0.75 11.82
N ILE A 38 -2.47 0.58 12.02
CA ILE A 38 -1.51 0.31 10.95
C ILE A 38 -1.78 -1.06 10.35
N ALA A 39 -1.96 -2.11 11.16
CA ALA A 39 -2.24 -3.46 10.67
C ALA A 39 -3.51 -3.50 9.81
N GLY A 40 -4.57 -2.79 10.25
CA GLY A 40 -5.79 -2.62 9.46
C GLY A 40 -5.53 -1.91 8.13
N ALA A 41 -4.82 -0.78 8.17
CA ALA A 41 -4.52 0.03 6.98
C ALA A 41 -3.62 -0.73 5.99
N VAL A 42 -2.58 -1.44 6.43
CA VAL A 42 -1.70 -2.26 5.57
C VAL A 42 -2.49 -3.32 4.83
N LYS A 43 -3.35 -4.07 5.54
CA LYS A 43 -4.19 -5.11 4.93
C LYS A 43 -5.16 -4.54 3.89
N SER A 44 -5.72 -3.36 4.15
CA SER A 44 -6.59 -2.68 3.20
C SER A 44 -5.80 -2.14 2.00
N ALA A 45 -4.69 -1.44 2.23
CA ALA A 45 -3.81 -0.89 1.20
C ALA A 45 -3.27 -1.96 0.24
N GLN A 46 -2.92 -3.14 0.75
CA GLN A 46 -2.54 -4.29 -0.07
C GLN A 46 -3.65 -4.66 -1.06
N LYS A 47 -4.88 -4.87 -0.55
CA LYS A 47 -6.05 -5.19 -1.40
C LYS A 47 -6.38 -4.08 -2.39
N LEU A 48 -6.27 -2.82 -1.99
CA LEU A 48 -6.47 -1.67 -2.86
C LEU A 48 -5.45 -1.67 -4.00
N SER A 49 -4.18 -1.87 -3.70
CA SER A 49 -3.08 -1.92 -4.68
C SER A 49 -3.29 -3.03 -5.71
N LEU A 50 -3.70 -4.22 -5.27
CA LEU A 50 -4.00 -5.34 -6.16
C LEU A 50 -5.20 -5.05 -7.08
N ARG A 51 -6.28 -4.46 -6.54
CA ARG A 51 -7.46 -4.07 -7.33
C ARG A 51 -7.15 -2.96 -8.32
N ALA A 52 -6.40 -1.95 -7.89
CA ALA A 52 -5.89 -0.88 -8.74
C ALA A 52 -5.07 -1.46 -9.89
N ALA A 53 -4.15 -2.38 -9.61
CA ALA A 53 -3.35 -3.03 -10.65
C ALA A 53 -4.21 -3.79 -11.67
N ALA A 54 -5.33 -4.39 -11.25
CA ALA A 54 -6.27 -5.05 -12.16
C ALA A 54 -7.06 -4.04 -13.01
N ALA A 55 -7.39 -2.87 -12.46
CA ALA A 55 -8.16 -1.83 -13.12
C ALA A 55 -7.36 -0.95 -14.10
N VAL A 56 -6.01 -0.99 -14.07
CA VAL A 56 -5.19 -0.26 -15.04
C VAL A 56 -5.60 -0.65 -16.46
N GLY A 57 -6.03 0.33 -17.25
CA GLY A 57 -6.53 0.18 -18.61
C GLY A 57 -6.71 1.55 -19.25
N ASP A 58 -7.19 1.58 -20.50
CA ASP A 58 -7.57 2.82 -21.17
C ASP A 58 -8.94 3.26 -20.63
N SER A 59 -8.91 4.07 -19.57
CA SER A 59 -10.10 4.47 -18.82
C SER A 59 -10.01 5.92 -18.35
N GLU A 60 -11.15 6.50 -17.99
CA GLU A 60 -11.21 7.85 -17.41
C GLU A 60 -10.41 7.93 -16.10
N ASP A 61 -10.43 6.90 -15.26
CA ASP A 61 -9.65 6.87 -14.01
C ASP A 61 -8.14 6.82 -14.29
N TYR A 62 -7.69 6.06 -15.30
CA TYR A 62 -6.29 6.09 -15.71
C TYR A 62 -5.91 7.49 -16.21
N ALA A 63 -6.73 8.07 -17.09
CA ALA A 63 -6.50 9.40 -17.64
C ALA A 63 -6.45 10.48 -16.54
N ARG A 64 -7.31 10.38 -15.53
CA ARG A 64 -7.38 11.30 -14.40
C ARG A 64 -6.09 11.33 -13.59
N TRP A 65 -5.46 10.18 -13.36
CA TRP A 65 -4.33 10.06 -12.42
C TRP A 65 -2.97 9.93 -13.10
N PHE A 66 -2.93 9.47 -14.35
CA PHE A 66 -1.69 9.23 -15.08
C PHE A 66 -1.64 9.90 -16.46
N GLY A 67 -2.71 10.60 -16.87
CA GLY A 67 -2.77 11.31 -18.13
C GLY A 67 -2.98 10.38 -19.34
N THR A 68 -2.57 10.83 -20.52
CA THR A 68 -2.81 10.11 -21.78
C THR A 68 -2.35 8.66 -21.73
N TYR A 69 -3.28 7.75 -22.02
CA TYR A 69 -3.01 6.31 -22.03
C TYR A 69 -1.96 5.94 -23.08
N SER A 70 -1.00 5.13 -22.65
CA SER A 70 -0.18 4.33 -23.56
C SER A 70 0.07 2.97 -22.94
N ARG A 71 0.16 1.94 -23.78
CA ARG A 71 0.39 0.57 -23.30
C ARG A 71 1.67 0.45 -22.44
N GLY A 72 2.74 1.15 -22.83
CA GLY A 72 4.01 1.13 -22.09
C GLY A 72 3.90 1.76 -20.70
N ASN A 73 3.25 2.92 -20.60
CA ASN A 73 3.02 3.62 -19.34
C ASN A 73 2.07 2.84 -18.44
N ALA A 74 0.98 2.31 -18.99
CA ALA A 74 0.01 1.50 -18.27
C ALA A 74 0.68 0.24 -17.68
N GLU A 75 1.53 -0.43 -18.45
CA GLU A 75 2.28 -1.58 -17.92
C GLU A 75 3.30 -1.20 -16.84
N ARG A 76 3.89 0.01 -16.88
CA ARG A 76 4.71 0.52 -15.77
C ARG A 76 3.86 0.72 -14.52
N VAL A 77 2.75 1.44 -14.62
CA VAL A 77 1.81 1.68 -13.50
C VAL A 77 1.33 0.36 -12.89
N ARG A 78 0.91 -0.59 -13.73
CA ARG A 78 0.46 -1.93 -13.31
C ARG A 78 1.54 -2.68 -12.53
N ARG A 79 2.78 -2.67 -13.02
CA ARG A 79 3.90 -3.33 -12.32
C ARG A 79 4.19 -2.67 -10.98
N THR A 80 4.22 -1.34 -10.92
CA THR A 80 4.42 -0.61 -9.65
C THR A 80 3.34 -0.96 -8.62
N LEU A 81 2.06 -0.96 -9.01
CA LEU A 81 0.96 -1.33 -8.10
C LEU A 81 1.06 -2.78 -7.60
N LYS A 82 1.49 -3.72 -8.45
CA LYS A 82 1.77 -5.11 -8.03
C LYS A 82 2.96 -5.20 -7.08
N SER A 83 4.02 -4.42 -7.30
CA SER A 83 5.15 -4.36 -6.38
C SER A 83 4.74 -3.79 -5.02
N ILE A 84 3.86 -2.77 -5.00
CA ILE A 84 3.30 -2.22 -3.76
C ILE A 84 2.49 -3.29 -3.01
N ASP A 85 1.57 -3.99 -3.70
CA ASP A 85 0.81 -5.11 -3.13
C ASP A 85 1.72 -6.19 -2.50
N HIS A 86 2.78 -6.58 -3.21
CA HIS A 86 3.73 -7.56 -2.71
C HIS A 86 4.51 -7.05 -1.49
N ALA A 87 5.00 -5.82 -1.55
CA ALA A 87 5.81 -5.24 -0.47
C ALA A 87 4.99 -5.01 0.81
N LEU A 88 3.74 -4.54 0.69
CA LEU A 88 2.81 -4.41 1.82
C LEU A 88 2.45 -5.76 2.46
N GLY A 89 2.49 -6.84 1.67
CA GLY A 89 2.29 -8.21 2.14
C GLY A 89 3.54 -8.89 2.70
N SER A 90 4.70 -8.22 2.66
CA SER A 90 5.97 -8.82 3.09
C SER A 90 6.15 -8.75 4.61
N ASP A 91 6.90 -9.71 5.17
CA ASP A 91 7.33 -9.71 6.57
C ASP A 91 8.50 -8.75 6.84
N GLN A 92 9.01 -8.09 5.79
CA GLN A 92 10.10 -7.12 5.85
C GLN A 92 9.62 -5.69 6.11
N MET A 93 8.31 -5.44 6.07
CA MET A 93 7.75 -4.13 6.36
C MET A 93 7.92 -3.78 7.83
N ARG A 94 8.50 -2.60 8.09
CA ARG A 94 8.59 -2.01 9.43
C ARG A 94 7.92 -0.65 9.47
N ALA A 95 6.92 -0.52 10.32
CA ALA A 95 6.25 0.73 10.63
C ALA A 95 6.85 1.36 11.90
N VAL A 96 7.37 2.58 11.78
CA VAL A 96 7.95 3.34 12.88
C VAL A 96 6.98 4.46 13.25
N CYS A 97 6.43 4.45 14.47
CA CYS A 97 5.58 5.53 14.96
C CYS A 97 6.46 6.70 15.44
N ALA A 98 6.75 7.62 14.53
CA ALA A 98 7.67 8.72 14.77
C ALA A 98 6.97 9.88 15.51
N ARG A 99 7.73 10.52 16.41
CA ARG A 99 7.28 11.74 17.11
C ARG A 99 7.48 12.96 16.23
N THR A 100 6.61 13.96 16.40
CA THR A 100 6.77 15.28 15.78
C THR A 100 8.14 15.89 16.13
N GLY A 101 8.83 16.44 15.13
CA GLY A 101 10.19 16.97 15.22
C GLY A 101 11.31 15.93 15.04
N TYR A 102 11.00 14.66 14.74
CA TYR A 102 11.98 13.59 14.54
C TYR A 102 11.80 12.90 13.19
N SER A 103 12.91 12.52 12.53
CA SER A 103 12.92 11.80 11.24
C SER A 103 12.00 12.40 10.17
N GLY A 104 11.99 13.72 10.00
CA GLY A 104 11.19 14.40 8.97
C GLY A 104 9.68 14.48 9.25
N CYS A 105 9.23 14.11 10.46
CA CYS A 105 7.85 14.28 10.88
C CYS A 105 7.59 15.67 11.48
N ASP A 106 7.11 16.60 10.67
CA ASP A 106 6.56 17.87 11.16
C ASP A 106 5.04 17.74 11.43
N TYR A 107 4.42 18.77 12.00
CA TYR A 107 3.01 18.72 12.44
C TYR A 107 2.00 18.28 11.36
N GLY A 108 2.28 18.60 10.09
CA GLY A 108 1.42 18.28 8.94
C GLY A 108 1.88 17.06 8.14
N THR A 109 3.08 16.54 8.36
CA THR A 109 3.60 15.38 7.62
C THR A 109 2.80 14.14 8.01
N TYR A 110 2.29 13.38 7.04
CA TYR A 110 1.61 12.11 7.33
C TYR A 110 2.62 10.99 7.55
N ALA A 111 3.55 10.81 6.63
CA ALA A 111 4.60 9.82 6.70
C ALA A 111 5.82 10.25 5.89
N ASN A 112 6.88 9.47 5.97
CA ASN A 112 8.01 9.55 5.04
C ASN A 112 8.79 8.23 5.01
N VAL A 113 9.59 8.07 3.95
CA VAL A 113 10.56 6.99 3.80
C VAL A 113 11.92 7.52 3.35
N ILE A 114 12.93 6.66 3.43
CA ILE A 114 14.19 6.83 2.71
C ILE A 114 14.20 5.80 1.56
N PRO A 115 14.12 6.22 0.28
CA PRO A 115 13.90 5.32 -0.86
C PRO A 115 14.86 4.13 -0.99
N ASP A 116 16.11 4.27 -0.53
CA ASP A 116 17.15 3.25 -0.58
C ASP A 116 17.22 2.35 0.68
N ARG A 117 16.28 2.52 1.63
CA ARG A 117 16.18 1.71 2.87
C ARG A 117 14.82 0.98 2.99
N PRO A 118 14.46 0.12 2.02
CA PRO A 118 13.21 -0.64 2.08
C PRO A 118 13.15 -1.59 3.28
N TYR A 119 11.99 -1.88 3.90
CA TYR A 119 10.67 -1.26 3.75
C TYR A 119 10.29 -0.53 5.06
N ASN A 120 11.08 0.49 5.43
CA ASN A 120 10.90 1.25 6.67
C ASN A 120 10.06 2.50 6.42
N ILE A 121 8.85 2.55 6.99
CA ILE A 121 7.94 3.70 6.87
C ILE A 121 7.85 4.42 8.22
N ASN A 122 8.21 5.70 8.25
CA ASN A 122 7.99 6.57 9.40
C ASN A 122 6.57 7.12 9.31
N LEU A 123 5.71 6.73 10.25
CA LEU A 123 4.35 7.21 10.36
C LEU A 123 4.31 8.32 11.41
N CYS A 124 4.02 9.53 10.96
CA CYS A 124 3.97 10.71 11.79
C CYS A 124 2.61 10.84 12.49
N GLU A 125 2.48 11.81 13.39
CA GLU A 125 1.26 11.98 14.19
C GLU A 125 0.01 12.25 13.32
N ALA A 126 0.17 12.99 12.22
CA ALA A 126 -0.94 13.35 11.34
C ALA A 126 -1.56 12.15 10.62
N PHE A 127 -0.78 11.09 10.30
CA PHE A 127 -1.29 9.86 9.71
C PHE A 127 -2.41 9.23 10.54
N PHE A 128 -2.27 9.23 11.87
CA PHE A 128 -3.27 8.61 12.75
C PHE A 128 -4.59 9.39 12.84
N ARG A 129 -4.60 10.65 12.40
CA ARG A 129 -5.82 11.48 12.29
C ARG A 129 -6.52 11.36 10.95
N MET A 130 -5.86 10.80 9.94
CA MET A 130 -6.45 10.64 8.61
C MET A 130 -7.66 9.70 8.65
N PRO A 131 -8.65 9.89 7.76
CA PRO A 131 -9.72 8.93 7.58
C PRO A 131 -9.18 7.61 7.03
N THR A 132 -9.93 6.53 7.22
CA THR A 132 -9.76 5.33 6.40
C THR A 132 -10.55 5.51 5.10
N LEU A 133 -10.25 4.71 4.09
CA LEU A 133 -11.04 4.73 2.84
C LEU A 133 -12.55 4.55 3.08
N MET A 134 -12.93 3.71 4.05
CA MET A 134 -14.34 3.47 4.39
C MET A 134 -15.01 4.70 5.04
N SER A 135 -14.27 5.49 5.81
CA SER A 135 -14.80 6.69 6.47
C SER A 135 -14.62 7.98 5.67
N MET A 136 -13.98 7.91 4.49
CA MET A 136 -13.70 9.07 3.65
C MET A 136 -14.96 9.62 2.97
N VAL A 137 -15.22 10.91 3.18
CA VAL A 137 -16.35 11.65 2.61
C VAL A 137 -15.93 12.35 1.31
N PRO A 138 -16.50 12.07 0.14
CA PRO A 138 -16.16 12.74 -1.11
C PRO A 138 -16.31 14.24 -1.03
N GLY A 139 -15.33 14.95 -1.59
CA GLY A 139 -15.35 16.40 -1.66
C GLY A 139 -15.11 17.11 -0.32
N SER A 140 -14.82 16.37 0.76
CA SER A 140 -14.33 16.98 2.00
C SER A 140 -12.86 17.43 1.83
N GLU A 141 -12.38 18.23 2.77
CA GLU A 141 -10.97 18.64 2.77
C GLU A 141 -10.04 17.42 2.93
N GLU A 142 -10.42 16.45 3.78
CA GLU A 142 -9.64 15.22 3.97
C GLU A 142 -9.64 14.34 2.72
N HIS A 143 -10.70 14.36 1.91
CA HIS A 143 -10.73 13.67 0.62
C HIS A 143 -9.60 14.15 -0.29
N GLN A 144 -9.31 15.46 -0.27
CA GLN A 144 -8.26 16.05 -1.10
C GLN A 144 -6.87 15.54 -0.74
N SER A 145 -6.63 15.22 0.53
CA SER A 145 -5.34 14.72 1.03
C SER A 145 -5.24 13.19 1.09
N GLY A 146 -6.36 12.49 0.97
CA GLY A 146 -6.43 11.02 0.93
C GLY A 146 -6.60 10.35 2.30
N THR A 147 -6.16 9.09 2.38
CA THR A 147 -6.49 8.18 3.49
C THR A 147 -5.24 7.54 4.10
N ARG A 148 -5.40 6.86 5.24
CA ARG A 148 -4.31 6.04 5.81
C ARG A 148 -3.86 4.96 4.83
N GLU A 149 -4.81 4.30 4.17
CA GLU A 149 -4.48 3.29 3.17
C GLU A 149 -3.72 3.89 1.99
N GLY A 150 -4.19 5.03 1.47
CA GLY A 150 -3.55 5.78 0.41
C GLY A 150 -2.12 6.18 0.75
N THR A 151 -1.92 6.71 1.96
CA THR A 151 -0.58 7.10 2.45
C THR A 151 0.38 5.93 2.43
N LEU A 152 -0.05 4.73 2.84
CA LEU A 152 0.82 3.54 2.78
C LEU A 152 1.18 3.14 1.34
N ILE A 153 0.27 3.34 0.39
CA ILE A 153 0.52 3.11 -1.04
C ILE A 153 1.52 4.13 -1.58
N HIS A 154 1.33 5.41 -1.24
CA HIS A 154 2.24 6.51 -1.55
C HIS A 154 3.66 6.20 -1.06
N GLU A 155 3.83 5.98 0.25
CA GLU A 155 5.15 5.77 0.85
C GLU A 155 5.83 4.50 0.33
N MET A 156 5.07 3.42 0.13
CA MET A 156 5.63 2.19 -0.42
C MET A 156 6.13 2.37 -1.85
N SER A 157 5.49 3.24 -2.64
CA SER A 157 5.88 3.49 -4.03
C SER A 157 7.24 4.16 -4.18
N HIS A 158 7.68 4.94 -3.17
CA HIS A 158 8.96 5.65 -3.19
C HIS A 158 10.17 4.72 -3.16
N PHE A 159 10.06 3.55 -2.54
CA PHE A 159 11.21 2.64 -2.45
C PHE A 159 11.73 2.27 -3.83
N SER A 160 13.05 2.33 -4.01
CA SER A 160 13.70 2.12 -5.31
C SER A 160 13.45 0.73 -5.89
N VAL A 161 13.19 -0.26 -5.03
CA VAL A 161 12.86 -1.64 -5.40
C VAL A 161 11.38 -1.86 -5.74
N VAL A 162 10.52 -0.85 -5.52
CA VAL A 162 9.07 -0.91 -5.73
C VAL A 162 8.66 -0.11 -6.96
N GLY A 163 8.79 1.21 -6.89
CA GLY A 163 8.31 2.14 -7.90
C GLY A 163 9.26 3.28 -8.21
N ALA A 164 10.16 3.62 -7.28
CA ALA A 164 11.05 4.77 -7.36
C ALA A 164 10.30 6.05 -7.74
N THR A 165 9.15 6.27 -7.12
CA THR A 165 8.35 7.48 -7.31
C THR A 165 8.95 8.66 -6.52
N ASN A 166 8.55 9.86 -6.91
CA ASN A 166 8.86 11.13 -6.29
C ASN A 166 7.57 11.81 -5.81
N ASP A 167 7.74 12.92 -5.11
CA ASP A 167 6.67 13.86 -4.80
C ASP A 167 6.63 15.01 -5.80
N GLU A 168 5.89 14.83 -6.88
CA GLU A 168 5.76 15.81 -7.96
C GLU A 168 4.57 16.78 -7.74
N CYS A 169 3.57 16.33 -7.01
CA CYS A 169 2.41 17.10 -6.58
C CYS A 169 1.84 16.53 -5.28
N TYR A 170 1.07 17.36 -4.58
CA TYR A 170 0.25 16.93 -3.47
C TYR A 170 -1.18 17.42 -3.69
N THR A 171 -2.13 16.66 -3.18
CA THR A 171 -3.59 16.84 -3.31
C THR A 171 -4.17 16.44 -4.66
N ARG A 172 -5.42 15.96 -4.62
CA ARG A 172 -6.11 15.45 -5.81
C ARG A 172 -6.20 16.47 -6.92
N ASP A 173 -6.68 17.69 -6.64
CA ASP A 173 -6.88 18.72 -7.67
C ASP A 173 -5.58 19.02 -8.42
N VAL A 174 -4.49 19.33 -7.69
CA VAL A 174 -3.17 19.62 -8.27
C VAL A 174 -2.63 18.44 -9.05
N CYS A 175 -2.79 17.21 -8.54
CA CYS A 175 -2.30 16.02 -9.20
C CYS A 175 -3.09 15.66 -10.46
N THR A 176 -4.41 15.89 -10.50
CA THR A 176 -5.21 15.71 -11.71
C THR A 176 -4.87 16.74 -12.80
N ASP A 177 -4.66 18.00 -12.42
CA ASP A 177 -4.21 19.04 -13.35
C ASP A 177 -2.82 18.71 -13.92
N MET A 178 -1.90 18.26 -13.07
CA MET A 178 -0.58 17.81 -13.51
C MET A 178 -0.67 16.61 -14.45
N ALA A 179 -1.54 15.62 -14.18
CA ALA A 179 -1.70 14.46 -15.03
C ALA A 179 -2.24 14.81 -16.42
N ALA A 180 -3.15 15.79 -16.51
CA ALA A 180 -3.69 16.27 -17.77
C ALA A 180 -2.62 16.96 -18.66
N GLY A 181 -1.67 17.68 -18.06
CA GLY A 181 -0.64 18.42 -18.78
C GLY A 181 0.70 17.68 -18.96
N ASP A 182 1.07 16.82 -18.00
CA ASP A 182 2.36 16.12 -17.96
C ASP A 182 2.21 14.67 -17.44
N PRO A 183 1.81 13.74 -18.33
CA PRO A 183 1.71 12.31 -17.99
C PRO A 183 3.04 11.71 -17.50
N ARG A 184 4.19 12.26 -17.93
CA ARG A 184 5.50 11.71 -17.52
C ARG A 184 5.76 11.97 -16.06
N ARG A 185 5.42 13.17 -15.55
CA ARG A 185 5.48 13.50 -14.13
C ARG A 185 4.47 12.69 -13.32
N ALA A 186 3.24 12.57 -13.83
CA ALA A 186 2.19 11.81 -13.13
C ALA A 186 2.55 10.32 -12.91
N ILE A 187 3.22 9.68 -13.86
CA ILE A 187 3.66 8.27 -13.74
C ILE A 187 4.78 8.06 -12.72
N ILE A 188 5.55 9.10 -12.40
CA ILE A 188 6.60 9.02 -11.38
C ILE A 188 6.18 9.64 -10.05
N ASN A 189 4.93 10.08 -9.91
CA ASN A 189 4.43 10.73 -8.72
C ASN A 189 3.76 9.73 -7.77
N ALA A 190 4.15 9.71 -6.50
CA ALA A 190 3.60 8.78 -5.50
C ALA A 190 2.10 8.99 -5.27
N ASP A 191 1.66 10.25 -5.18
CA ASP A 191 0.26 10.62 -4.97
C ASP A 191 -0.67 10.13 -6.09
N SER A 192 -0.19 10.04 -7.33
CA SER A 192 -0.96 9.49 -8.46
C SER A 192 -1.34 8.02 -8.22
N TYR A 193 -0.45 7.24 -7.63
CA TYR A 193 -0.72 5.84 -7.27
C TYR A 193 -1.68 5.73 -6.09
N GLN A 194 -1.51 6.58 -5.08
CA GLN A 194 -2.44 6.68 -3.95
C GLN A 194 -3.86 6.96 -4.45
N TYR A 195 -4.07 8.05 -5.19
CA TYR A 195 -5.42 8.46 -5.57
C TYR A 195 -6.05 7.51 -6.60
N PHE A 196 -5.27 6.97 -7.54
CA PHE A 196 -5.78 5.95 -8.45
C PHE A 196 -6.28 4.71 -7.69
N ALA A 197 -5.57 4.27 -6.65
CA ALA A 197 -5.97 3.13 -5.84
C ALA A 197 -7.19 3.41 -4.96
N GLU A 198 -7.27 4.60 -4.36
CA GLU A 198 -8.44 5.04 -3.58
C GLU A 198 -9.71 5.11 -4.44
N ASP A 199 -9.60 5.61 -5.66
CA ASP A 199 -10.75 5.83 -6.55
C ASP A 199 -11.21 4.57 -7.28
N THR A 200 -10.27 3.70 -7.67
CA THR A 200 -10.59 2.43 -8.35
C THR A 200 -11.60 1.60 -7.56
N VAL A 201 -11.50 1.61 -6.23
CA VAL A 201 -12.33 0.75 -5.36
C VAL A 201 -13.63 1.42 -4.95
N ARG A 202 -13.70 2.76 -5.00
CA ARG A 202 -14.91 3.50 -4.64
C ARG A 202 -16.07 3.21 -5.59
N TYR A 203 -15.80 2.93 -6.87
CA TYR A 203 -16.82 2.59 -7.86
C TYR A 203 -17.22 1.11 -7.88
N LEU A 204 -16.62 0.26 -7.03
CA LEU A 204 -16.91 -1.17 -6.94
C LEU A 204 -17.71 -1.55 -5.68
N ALA A 205 -17.92 -0.63 -4.74
CA ALA A 205 -18.86 -0.83 -3.65
C ALA A 205 -20.29 -0.56 -4.14
N PRO A 206 -21.24 -1.50 -4.01
CA PRO A 206 -22.63 -1.20 -4.34
C PRO A 206 -23.09 -0.05 -3.45
N VAL A 207 -23.59 1.01 -4.08
CA VAL A 207 -24.40 2.01 -3.38
C VAL A 207 -25.58 1.25 -2.79
N VAL A 208 -25.58 1.05 -1.48
CA VAL A 208 -26.78 0.63 -0.77
C VAL A 208 -27.76 1.78 -0.91
N LYS A 209 -28.68 1.65 -1.87
CA LYS A 209 -29.86 2.51 -1.98
C LYS A 209 -30.79 2.29 -0.80
#